data_AF-A0AAE8SYG0-F1
#
_entry.id   AF-A0AAE8SYG0-F1
#
_cell.length_a   1.000
_cell.length_b   1.000
_cell.length_c   1.000
_cell.angle_alpha   90.00
_cell.angle_beta   90.00
_cell.angle_gamma   90.00
#
_symmetry.space_group_name_H-M   'P 1'
#
loop_
_entity.id
_entity.type
_entity.pdbx_description
1 polymer ?
#
loop_
_entity_poly.entity_id
_entity_poly.type
_entity_poly.pdbx_seq_one_letter_code
_entity_poly.pdbx_strand_id
1 'polypeptide(L)'
;MSPPVGISQQKESGAARLLGSGSAGISELMLFHPVDTIAKRLMSNQGRIMGASHLNQVIFKETANAGLGTKFFSLFPGLGYAAGYKVLQRIYKYGGQPVARDFLTQHFGSNFESAFGKKTGKAVLHSTAGSLIGIGEIILLPLDVLKIKRQTNPEAFRGRGVLKIVKDEGFSLYRGWGWTAARNAPGSFA
;
A
#
# COMPACT_ATOMS: atom_id res chain seq x y z
N MET A 1 -23.61 -18.47 -29.36
CA MET A 1 -22.96 -19.49 -28.51
C MET A 1 -22.29 -18.77 -27.36
N SER A 2 -22.83 -18.90 -26.15
CA SER A 2 -22.27 -18.28 -24.95
C SER A 2 -20.99 -19.03 -24.53
N PRO A 3 -19.94 -18.33 -24.08
CA PRO A 3 -18.72 -19.00 -23.65
C PRO A 3 -18.98 -19.89 -22.42
N PRO A 4 -18.25 -21.01 -22.28
CA PRO A 4 -18.51 -22.01 -21.25
C PRO A 4 -18.22 -21.43 -19.86
N VAL A 5 -19.22 -21.51 -18.98
CA VAL A 5 -19.10 -21.27 -17.55
C VAL A 5 -18.43 -22.50 -16.94
N GLY A 6 -17.11 -22.49 -16.87
CA GLY A 6 -16.35 -23.66 -16.44
C GLY A 6 -14.88 -23.40 -16.20
N ILE A 7 -14.50 -22.22 -15.72
CA ILE A 7 -13.18 -22.09 -15.06
C ILE A 7 -13.39 -22.66 -13.66
N SER A 8 -12.98 -23.91 -13.47
CA SER A 8 -12.68 -24.43 -12.14
C SER A 8 -11.78 -23.39 -11.46
N GLN A 9 -12.28 -22.73 -10.41
CA GLN A 9 -11.46 -21.80 -9.64
C GLN A 9 -10.34 -22.64 -9.01
N GLN A 10 -9.20 -22.72 -9.69
CA GLN A 10 -8.00 -23.31 -9.12
C GLN A 10 -7.73 -22.53 -7.82
N LYS A 11 -7.76 -23.25 -6.70
CA LYS A 11 -7.33 -22.69 -5.42
C LYS A 11 -5.85 -22.35 -5.58
N GLU A 12 -5.56 -21.07 -5.85
CA GLU A 12 -4.19 -20.61 -5.90
C GLU A 12 -3.50 -20.90 -4.57
N SER A 13 -2.29 -21.47 -4.65
CA SER A 13 -1.47 -21.74 -3.47
C SER A 13 -1.22 -20.45 -2.69
N GLY A 14 -1.24 -20.54 -1.35
CA GLY A 14 -0.88 -19.40 -0.49
C GLY A 14 0.49 -18.82 -0.84
N ALA A 15 1.45 -19.65 -1.25
CA ALA A 15 2.76 -19.21 -1.71
C ALA A 15 2.68 -18.40 -3.02
N ALA A 16 1.84 -18.81 -3.97
CA ALA A 16 1.64 -18.08 -5.21
C ALA A 16 1.01 -16.69 -4.95
N ARG A 17 0.05 -16.61 -4.02
CA ARG A 17 -0.56 -15.33 -3.61
C ARG A 17 0.45 -14.40 -2.95
N LEU A 18 1.29 -14.93 -2.05
CA LEU A 18 2.32 -14.13 -1.36
C LEU A 18 3.41 -13.63 -2.32
N LEU A 19 3.96 -14.51 -3.16
CA LEU A 19 5.01 -14.14 -4.12
C LEU A 19 4.47 -13.25 -5.23
N GLY A 20 3.25 -13.51 -5.72
CA GLY A 20 2.58 -12.68 -6.71
C GLY A 20 2.30 -11.28 -6.18
N SER A 21 1.70 -11.16 -4.98
CA SER A 21 1.44 -9.85 -4.36
C SER A 21 2.72 -9.10 -3.98
N GLY A 22 3.77 -9.80 -3.54
CA GLY A 22 5.07 -9.22 -3.24
C GLY A 22 5.78 -8.66 -4.48
N SER A 23 5.86 -9.45 -5.56
CA SER A 23 6.46 -9.02 -6.82
C SER A 23 5.67 -7.89 -7.49
N ALA A 24 4.33 -7.92 -7.42
CA ALA A 24 3.48 -6.82 -7.84
C ALA A 24 3.76 -5.55 -7.03
N GLY A 25 3.88 -5.66 -5.69
CA GLY A 25 4.21 -4.52 -4.83
C GLY A 25 5.59 -3.92 -5.11
N ILE A 26 6.60 -4.74 -5.42
CA ILE A 26 7.93 -4.26 -5.83
C ILE A 26 7.85 -3.56 -7.19
N SER A 27 7.15 -4.15 -8.15
CA SER A 27 6.96 -3.57 -9.49
C SER A 27 6.24 -2.23 -9.43
N GLU A 28 5.19 -2.14 -8.61
CA GLU A 28 4.48 -0.89 -8.36
C GLU A 28 5.43 0.19 -7.80
N LEU A 29 6.27 -0.17 -6.83
CA LEU A 29 7.27 0.76 -6.29
C LEU A 29 8.26 1.21 -7.35
N MET A 30 8.79 0.32 -8.17
CA MET A 30 9.78 0.67 -9.19
C MET A 30 9.20 1.62 -10.25
N LEU A 31 7.94 1.41 -10.64
CA LEU A 31 7.30 2.19 -11.70
C LEU A 31 6.70 3.51 -11.19
N PHE A 32 5.97 3.48 -10.07
CA PHE A 32 5.18 4.63 -9.63
C PHE A 32 5.92 5.53 -8.62
N HIS A 33 6.91 5.01 -7.88
CA HIS A 33 7.61 5.84 -6.90
C HIS A 33 8.37 7.02 -7.54
N PRO A 34 9.03 6.88 -8.71
CA PRO A 34 9.64 8.04 -9.38
C PRO A 34 8.62 9.09 -9.77
N VAL A 35 7.47 8.66 -10.30
CA VAL A 35 6.38 9.54 -10.72
C VAL A 35 5.81 10.30 -9.52
N ASP A 36 5.55 9.61 -8.41
CA ASP A 36 5.12 10.20 -7.14
C ASP A 36 6.12 11.26 -6.63
N THR A 37 7.41 10.95 -6.70
CA THR A 37 8.47 11.87 -6.24
C THR A 37 8.52 13.13 -7.10
N ILE A 38 8.46 12.98 -8.42
CA ILE A 38 8.39 14.11 -9.36
C ILE A 38 7.17 14.96 -9.05
N ALA A 39 5.98 14.35 -8.98
CA ALA A 39 4.73 15.05 -8.70
C ALA A 39 4.79 15.81 -7.38
N LYS A 40 5.31 15.19 -6.31
CA LYS A 40 5.46 15.85 -5.00
C LYS A 40 6.44 17.02 -5.04
N ARG A 41 7.56 16.88 -5.75
CA ARG A 41 8.54 17.97 -5.89
C ARG A 41 7.94 19.15 -6.66
N LEU A 42 7.19 18.87 -7.72
CA LEU A 42 6.45 19.88 -8.48
C LEU A 42 5.36 20.55 -7.64
N MET A 43 4.55 19.78 -6.90
CA MET A 43 3.52 20.32 -6.00
C MET A 43 4.10 21.19 -4.88
N SER A 44 5.29 20.85 -4.38
CA SER A 44 5.98 21.62 -3.33
C SER A 44 6.68 22.89 -3.85
N ASN A 45 6.83 23.04 -5.17
CA ASN A 45 7.51 24.17 -5.75
C ASN A 45 6.57 25.37 -5.84
N GLN A 46 6.82 26.39 -5.01
CA GLN A 46 5.96 27.58 -4.90
C GLN A 46 6.17 28.59 -6.04
N GLY A 47 7.31 28.53 -6.73
CA GLY A 47 7.66 29.44 -7.82
C GLY A 47 7.18 28.97 -9.19
N ARG A 48 7.05 29.90 -10.15
CA ARG A 48 6.77 29.55 -11.56
C ARG A 48 7.98 28.85 -12.17
N ILE A 49 7.74 27.77 -12.91
CA ILE A 49 8.80 27.06 -13.64
C ILE A 49 9.20 27.90 -14.86
N MET A 50 10.49 28.25 -14.93
CA MET A 50 11.06 29.15 -15.94
C MET A 50 12.00 28.33 -16.82
N GLY A 51 11.43 27.52 -17.71
CA GLY A 51 12.17 26.70 -18.68
C GLY A 51 12.69 25.35 -18.16
N ALA A 52 13.34 24.62 -19.07
CA ALA A 52 13.76 23.23 -18.86
C ALA A 52 14.86 23.06 -17.79
N SER A 53 15.76 24.05 -17.66
CA SER A 53 16.81 24.02 -16.64
C SER A 53 16.23 24.13 -15.22
N HIS A 54 15.29 25.07 -15.02
CA HIS A 54 14.60 25.22 -13.73
C HIS A 54 13.74 23.98 -13.41
N LEU A 55 13.06 23.39 -14.42
CA LEU A 55 12.32 22.13 -14.24
C LEU A 55 13.23 20.98 -13.78
N ASN A 56 14.41 20.82 -14.41
CA ASN A 56 15.37 19.79 -14.04
C ASN A 56 15.92 20.01 -12.62
N GLN A 57 16.12 21.26 -12.19
CA GLN A 57 16.46 21.59 -10.80
C GLN A 57 15.34 21.27 -9.81
N VAL A 58 14.07 21.58 -10.13
CA VAL A 58 12.92 21.24 -9.27
C VAL A 58 12.78 19.71 -9.14
N ILE A 59 12.93 18.98 -10.25
CA ILE A 59 12.78 17.52 -10.25
C ILE A 59 13.93 16.82 -9.54
N PHE A 60 15.19 17.17 -9.83
CA PHE A 60 16.37 16.41 -9.36
C PHE A 60 17.14 17.08 -8.23
N LYS A 61 16.76 18.29 -7.83
CA LYS A 61 17.40 19.08 -6.77
C LYS A 61 18.91 19.19 -7.00
N GLU A 62 19.71 18.85 -6.00
CA GLU A 62 21.18 18.86 -6.02
C GLU A 62 21.76 17.93 -7.10
N THR A 63 21.02 16.91 -7.54
CA THR A 63 21.47 15.96 -8.57
C THR A 63 21.11 16.41 -10.00
N ALA A 64 20.63 17.64 -10.20
CA ALA A 64 20.24 18.17 -11.50
C ALA A 64 21.36 18.15 -12.55
N ASN A 65 22.62 18.27 -12.13
CA ASN A 65 23.79 18.22 -13.00
C ASN A 65 24.51 16.86 -12.98
N ALA A 66 23.99 15.88 -12.24
CA ALA A 66 24.58 14.55 -12.15
C ALA A 66 24.24 13.68 -13.39
N GLY A 67 24.96 12.56 -13.53
CA GLY A 67 24.65 11.56 -14.55
C GLY A 67 23.26 10.94 -14.40
N LEU A 68 22.76 10.30 -15.47
CA LEU A 68 21.40 9.74 -15.54
C LEU A 68 21.09 8.73 -14.43
N GLY A 69 22.07 7.89 -14.05
CA GLY A 69 21.90 6.93 -12.95
C GLY A 69 21.65 7.62 -11.61
N THR A 70 22.49 8.59 -11.24
CA THR A 70 22.34 9.36 -9.99
C THR A 70 21.01 10.11 -9.95
N LYS A 71 20.60 10.70 -11.09
CA LYS A 71 19.28 11.31 -11.24
C LYS A 71 18.14 10.32 -10.98
N PHE A 72 18.20 9.14 -11.58
CA PHE A 72 17.20 8.08 -11.39
C PHE A 72 17.10 7.66 -9.92
N PHE A 73 18.22 7.34 -9.26
CA PHE A 73 18.22 6.98 -7.84
C PHE A 73 17.77 8.13 -6.92
N SER A 74 17.97 9.39 -7.32
CA SER A 74 17.45 10.54 -6.56
C SER A 74 15.92 10.58 -6.49
N LEU A 75 15.21 9.93 -7.44
CA LEU A 75 13.74 9.86 -7.48
C LEU A 75 13.17 8.81 -6.52
N PHE A 76 14.03 8.11 -5.81
CA PHE A 76 13.73 7.09 -4.83
C PHE A 76 14.14 7.50 -3.39
N PRO A 77 13.77 8.71 -2.92
CA PRO A 77 14.18 9.16 -1.61
C PRO A 77 13.56 8.29 -0.51
N GLY A 78 14.41 7.75 0.37
CA GLY A 78 13.94 6.97 1.52
C GLY A 78 13.44 5.55 1.19
N LEU A 79 13.98 4.91 0.14
CA LEU A 79 13.66 3.54 -0.30
C LEU A 79 13.96 2.41 0.70
N GLY A 80 14.18 2.72 1.98
CA GLY A 80 14.27 1.73 3.05
C GLY A 80 12.89 1.33 3.58
N TYR A 81 12.61 1.71 4.82
CA TYR A 81 11.39 1.36 5.55
C TYR A 81 10.07 1.65 4.80
N ALA A 82 10.01 2.72 4.02
CA ALA A 82 8.80 3.07 3.27
C ALA A 82 8.50 2.07 2.14
N ALA A 83 9.54 1.53 1.50
CA ALA A 83 9.40 0.50 0.47
C ALA A 83 8.98 -0.82 1.10
N GLY A 84 9.68 -1.26 2.16
CA GLY A 84 9.33 -2.49 2.90
C GLY A 84 7.90 -2.46 3.44
N TYR A 85 7.49 -1.34 4.05
CA TYR A 85 6.11 -1.13 4.48
C TYR A 85 5.12 -1.26 3.32
N LYS A 86 5.34 -0.57 2.20
CA LYS A 86 4.43 -0.62 1.04
C LYS A 86 4.31 -2.04 0.49
N VAL A 87 5.41 -2.80 0.39
CA VAL A 87 5.36 -4.19 -0.06
C VAL A 87 4.57 -5.07 0.91
N LEU A 88 4.84 -4.97 2.21
CA LEU A 88 4.10 -5.72 3.23
C LEU A 88 2.61 -5.38 3.24
N GLN A 89 2.28 -4.10 3.04
CA GLN A 89 0.92 -3.62 2.88
C GLN A 89 0.25 -4.24 1.65
N ARG A 90 0.95 -4.34 0.51
CA ARG A 90 0.42 -5.00 -0.70
C ARG A 90 0.24 -6.50 -0.51
N ILE A 91 1.18 -7.18 0.13
CA ILE A 91 1.06 -8.61 0.44
C ILE A 91 -0.15 -8.86 1.32
N TYR A 92 -0.32 -8.08 2.38
CA TYR A 92 -1.46 -8.19 3.28
C TYR A 92 -2.79 -7.94 2.55
N LYS A 93 -2.88 -6.83 1.80
CA LYS A 93 -4.12 -6.46 1.10
C LYS A 93 -4.49 -7.45 0.00
N TYR A 94 -3.58 -7.68 -0.94
CA TYR A 94 -3.85 -8.49 -2.13
C TYR A 94 -3.80 -10.00 -1.84
N GLY A 95 -2.97 -10.43 -0.89
CA GLY A 95 -2.96 -11.82 -0.42
C GLY A 95 -4.14 -12.15 0.49
N GLY A 96 -4.56 -11.21 1.34
CA GLY A 96 -5.62 -11.40 2.34
C GLY A 96 -7.04 -11.25 1.79
N GLN A 97 -7.28 -10.33 0.86
CA GLN A 97 -8.62 -10.08 0.32
C GLN A 97 -9.29 -11.31 -0.31
N PRO A 98 -8.60 -12.13 -1.11
CA PRO A 98 -9.17 -13.38 -1.59
C PRO A 98 -9.54 -14.33 -0.46
N VAL A 99 -8.75 -14.42 0.62
CA VAL A 99 -9.04 -15.28 1.78
C VAL A 99 -10.32 -14.82 2.48
N ALA A 100 -10.43 -13.52 2.78
CA ALA A 100 -11.64 -12.96 3.40
C ALA A 100 -12.88 -13.13 2.50
N ARG A 101 -12.73 -12.91 1.20
CA ARG A 101 -13.80 -13.11 0.21
C ARG A 101 -14.24 -14.58 0.16
N ASP A 102 -13.30 -15.52 0.07
CA ASP A 102 -13.60 -16.94 -0.04
C ASP A 102 -14.32 -17.42 1.25
N PHE A 103 -13.87 -16.95 2.42
CA PHE A 103 -14.54 -17.19 3.70
C PHE A 103 -15.98 -16.64 3.74
N LEU A 104 -16.18 -15.38 3.34
CA LEU A 104 -17.50 -14.75 3.31
C LEU A 104 -18.44 -15.43 2.31
N THR A 105 -17.92 -15.79 1.14
CA THR A 105 -18.68 -16.50 0.09
C THR A 105 -19.20 -17.83 0.61
N GLN A 106 -18.35 -18.59 1.32
CA GLN A 106 -18.71 -19.90 1.84
C GLN A 106 -19.75 -19.84 2.96
N HIS A 107 -19.67 -18.86 3.88
CA HIS A 107 -20.50 -18.83 5.08
C HIS A 107 -21.71 -17.90 4.98
N PHE A 108 -21.61 -16.83 4.19
CA PHE A 108 -22.61 -15.76 4.14
C PHE A 108 -23.09 -15.46 2.72
N GLY A 109 -22.56 -16.12 1.69
CA GLY A 109 -22.89 -15.86 0.29
C GLY A 109 -24.40 -15.89 0.02
N SER A 110 -25.10 -16.90 0.52
CA SER A 110 -26.57 -17.00 0.41
C SER A 110 -27.29 -15.85 1.09
N ASN A 111 -26.83 -15.41 2.27
CA ASN A 111 -27.44 -14.29 2.98
C ASN A 111 -27.31 -12.98 2.19
N PHE A 112 -26.14 -12.72 1.61
CA PHE A 112 -25.90 -11.55 0.77
C PHE A 112 -26.74 -11.58 -0.51
N GLU A 113 -26.82 -12.74 -1.18
CA GLU A 113 -27.65 -12.91 -2.37
C GLU A 113 -29.15 -12.76 -2.06
N SER A 114 -29.62 -13.27 -0.92
CA SER A 114 -31.02 -13.12 -0.50
C SER A 114 -31.37 -11.67 -0.13
N ALA A 115 -30.46 -10.95 0.51
CA ALA A 115 -30.71 -9.57 0.95
C ALA A 115 -30.63 -8.54 -0.20
N PHE A 116 -29.69 -8.72 -1.13
CA PHE A 116 -29.39 -7.72 -2.16
C PHE A 116 -29.63 -8.21 -3.61
N GLY A 117 -29.99 -9.48 -3.80
CA GLY A 117 -30.11 -10.13 -5.10
C GLY A 117 -28.78 -10.67 -5.63
N LYS A 118 -28.82 -11.59 -6.62
CA LYS A 118 -27.64 -12.34 -7.07
C LYS A 118 -26.46 -11.47 -7.56
N LYS A 119 -26.74 -10.42 -8.33
CA LYS A 119 -25.68 -9.54 -8.88
C LYS A 119 -25.13 -8.59 -7.83
N THR A 120 -26.01 -7.87 -7.13
CA THR A 120 -25.62 -6.86 -6.14
C THR A 120 -25.08 -7.52 -4.87
N GLY A 121 -25.66 -8.64 -4.43
CA GLY A 121 -25.19 -9.39 -3.26
C GLY A 121 -23.77 -9.89 -3.42
N LYS A 122 -23.40 -10.36 -4.61
CA LYS A 122 -22.00 -10.69 -4.91
C LYS A 122 -21.11 -9.44 -4.81
N ALA A 123 -21.47 -8.33 -5.46
CA ALA A 123 -20.69 -7.09 -5.37
C ALA A 123 -20.51 -6.62 -3.91
N VAL A 124 -21.59 -6.57 -3.12
CA VAL A 124 -21.57 -6.16 -1.72
C VAL A 124 -20.72 -7.11 -0.86
N LEU A 125 -20.74 -8.42 -1.13
CA LEU A 125 -19.88 -9.38 -0.44
C LEU A 125 -18.39 -9.13 -0.73
N HIS A 126 -18.05 -8.89 -2.00
CA HIS A 126 -16.69 -8.55 -2.41
C HIS A 126 -16.21 -7.24 -1.77
N SER A 127 -17.06 -6.21 -1.77
CA SER A 127 -16.84 -4.93 -1.07
C SER A 127 -16.64 -5.11 0.43
N THR A 128 -17.44 -5.96 1.07
CA THR A 128 -17.33 -6.28 2.49
C THR A 128 -16.01 -6.98 2.80
N ALA A 129 -15.57 -7.91 1.95
CA ALA A 129 -14.26 -8.53 2.07
C ALA A 129 -13.12 -7.49 1.98
N GLY A 130 -13.24 -6.53 1.06
CA GLY A 130 -12.34 -5.39 0.94
C GLY A 130 -12.28 -4.55 2.23
N SER A 131 -13.44 -4.18 2.79
CA SER A 131 -13.52 -3.45 4.07
C SER A 131 -12.91 -4.20 5.24
N LEU A 132 -13.13 -5.52 5.36
CA LEU A 132 -12.55 -6.33 6.43
C LEU A 132 -11.02 -6.30 6.39
N ILE A 133 -10.44 -6.46 5.20
CA ILE A 133 -8.99 -6.34 5.01
C ILE A 133 -8.51 -4.91 5.22
N GLY A 134 -9.28 -3.91 4.78
CA GLY A 134 -8.97 -2.50 5.03
C GLY A 134 -8.90 -2.17 6.52
N ILE A 135 -9.86 -2.64 7.32
CA ILE A 135 -9.85 -2.51 8.78
C ILE A 135 -8.67 -3.27 9.36
N GLY A 136 -8.41 -4.50 8.90
CA GLY A 136 -7.31 -5.33 9.38
C GLY A 136 -5.91 -4.75 9.13
N GLU A 137 -5.78 -3.72 8.28
CA GLU A 137 -4.55 -2.93 8.12
C GLU A 137 -4.05 -2.32 9.44
N ILE A 138 -4.89 -2.21 10.48
CA ILE A 138 -4.47 -1.87 11.85
C ILE A 138 -3.28 -2.73 12.31
N ILE A 139 -3.18 -3.99 11.87
CA ILE A 139 -2.06 -4.88 12.19
C ILE A 139 -0.72 -4.30 11.70
N LEU A 140 -0.74 -3.57 10.59
CA LEU A 140 0.43 -2.93 9.98
C LEU A 140 0.68 -1.51 10.52
N LEU A 141 -0.19 -0.99 11.37
CA LEU A 141 -0.08 0.35 11.94
C LEU A 141 1.27 0.62 12.63
N PRO A 142 1.91 -0.35 13.34
CA PRO A 142 3.23 -0.12 13.89
C PRO A 142 4.28 0.21 12.82
N LEU A 143 4.22 -0.47 11.67
CA LEU A 143 5.14 -0.21 10.57
C LEU A 143 4.87 1.15 9.93
N ASP A 144 3.61 1.59 9.87
CA ASP A 144 3.24 2.93 9.43
C ASP A 144 3.78 4.02 10.35
N VAL A 145 3.59 3.86 11.67
CA VAL A 145 4.07 4.83 12.65
C VAL A 145 5.58 4.92 12.61
N LEU A 146 6.29 3.78 12.50
CA LEU A 146 7.74 3.77 12.34
C LEU A 146 8.19 4.48 11.06
N LYS A 147 7.51 4.26 9.93
CA LYS A 147 7.77 4.97 8.67
C LYS A 147 7.60 6.47 8.83
N ILE A 148 6.50 6.94 9.44
CA ILE A 148 6.24 8.37 9.67
C ILE A 148 7.29 8.96 10.60
N LYS A 149 7.58 8.31 11.72
CA LYS A 149 8.58 8.77 12.69
C LYS A 149 9.97 8.85 12.06
N ARG A 150 10.35 7.91 11.19
CA ARG A 150 11.62 7.98 10.45
C ARG A 150 11.66 9.12 9.45
N GLN A 151 10.53 9.44 8.81
CA GLN A 151 10.44 10.55 7.84
C GLN A 151 10.44 11.92 8.53
N THR A 152 9.82 12.02 9.70
CA THR A 152 9.68 13.28 10.47
C THR A 152 10.82 13.55 11.44
N ASN A 153 11.45 12.50 11.99
CA ASN A 153 12.59 12.59 12.88
C ASN A 153 13.61 11.46 12.57
N PRO A 154 14.43 11.62 11.52
CA PRO A 154 15.43 10.62 11.17
C PRO A 154 16.50 10.43 12.24
N GLU A 155 16.80 11.45 13.05
CA GLU A 155 17.82 11.40 14.10
C GLU A 155 17.44 10.44 15.23
N ALA A 156 16.16 10.37 15.61
CA ALA A 156 15.66 9.45 16.62
C ALA A 156 15.89 7.96 16.28
N PHE A 157 16.16 7.64 15.02
CA PHE A 157 16.42 6.29 14.52
C PHE A 157 17.92 6.05 14.24
N ARG A 158 18.77 7.07 14.37
CA ARG A 158 20.21 6.96 14.09
C ARG A 158 20.86 6.15 15.22
N GLY A 159 21.46 5.00 14.88
CA GLY A 159 22.11 4.11 15.85
C GLY A 159 21.17 3.27 16.72
N ARG A 160 19.85 3.35 16.52
CA ARG A 160 18.86 2.48 17.21
C ARG A 160 18.32 1.44 16.23
N GLY A 161 18.40 0.16 16.62
CA GLY A 161 17.79 -0.93 15.85
C GLY A 161 16.26 -0.89 15.93
N VAL A 162 15.59 -1.30 14.85
CA VAL A 162 14.12 -1.31 14.72
C VAL A 162 13.46 -2.06 15.87
N LEU A 163 14.00 -3.23 16.23
CA LEU A 163 13.48 -4.06 17.31
C LEU A 163 13.54 -3.36 18.67
N LYS A 164 14.59 -2.57 18.91
CA LYS A 164 14.72 -1.78 20.15
C LYS A 164 13.68 -0.66 20.18
N ILE A 165 13.46 0.03 19.05
CA ILE A 165 12.42 1.08 18.95
C ILE A 165 11.02 0.48 19.15
N VAL A 166 10.73 -0.67 18.53
CA VAL A 166 9.46 -1.37 18.71
C VAL A 166 9.26 -1.78 20.16
N LYS A 167 10.31 -2.28 20.82
CA LYS A 167 10.26 -2.64 22.24
C LYS A 167 10.05 -1.42 23.15
N ASP A 168 10.72 -0.32 22.87
CA ASP A 168 10.66 0.90 23.68
C ASP A 168 9.32 1.64 23.52
N GLU A 169 8.74 1.62 22.31
CA GLU A 169 7.45 2.27 22.00
C GLU A 169 6.25 1.38 22.37
N GLY A 170 6.36 0.06 22.19
CA GLY A 170 5.32 -0.90 22.53
C GLY A 170 3.97 -0.58 21.89
N PHE A 171 2.90 -0.57 22.69
CA PHE A 171 1.54 -0.28 22.23
C PHE A 171 1.31 1.16 21.78
N SER A 172 2.23 2.10 22.05
CA SER A 172 2.12 3.47 21.53
C SER A 172 2.07 3.50 20.00
N LEU A 173 2.65 2.48 19.35
CA LEU A 173 2.67 2.30 17.90
C LEU A 173 1.29 2.01 17.31
N TYR A 174 0.29 1.67 18.13
CA TYR A 174 -1.10 1.51 17.71
C TYR A 174 -1.96 2.76 17.94
N ARG A 175 -1.38 3.88 18.36
CA ARG A 175 -2.13 5.14 18.52
C ARG A 175 -2.77 5.54 17.19
N GLY A 176 -4.06 5.88 17.25
CA GLY A 176 -4.85 6.23 16.06
C GLY A 176 -5.45 5.05 15.31
N TRP A 177 -5.37 3.82 15.84
CA TRP A 177 -5.96 2.63 15.19
C TRP A 177 -7.44 2.79 14.83
N GLY A 178 -8.23 3.45 15.69
CA GLY A 178 -9.64 3.70 15.42
C GLY A 178 -9.86 4.59 14.19
N TRP A 179 -9.00 5.58 13.98
CA TRP A 179 -9.05 6.44 12.80
C TRP A 179 -8.60 5.71 11.53
N THR A 180 -7.57 4.86 11.64
CA THR A 180 -7.17 3.99 10.54
C THR A 180 -8.30 3.06 10.13
N ALA A 181 -8.98 2.43 11.10
CA ALA A 181 -10.13 1.57 10.87
C ALA A 181 -11.27 2.33 10.19
N ALA A 182 -11.65 3.49 10.76
CA ALA A 182 -12.75 4.31 10.28
C ALA A 182 -12.53 4.85 8.87
N ARG A 183 -11.28 5.17 8.50
CA ARG A 183 -10.92 5.60 7.15
C ARG A 183 -10.90 4.44 6.16
N ASN A 184 -10.32 3.32 6.56
CA ASN A 184 -10.08 2.20 5.65
C ASN A 184 -11.33 1.36 5.40
N ALA A 185 -12.25 1.29 6.36
CA ALA A 185 -13.51 0.56 6.22
C ALA A 185 -14.30 1.01 4.97
N PRO A 186 -14.67 2.30 4.80
CA PRO A 186 -15.32 2.77 3.58
C PRO A 186 -14.35 2.84 2.40
N GLY A 187 -13.09 3.22 2.63
CA GLY A 187 -12.10 3.38 1.55
C GLY A 187 -11.74 2.07 0.83
N SER A 188 -11.97 0.92 1.46
CA SER A 188 -11.72 -0.41 0.89
C SER A 188 -13.00 -1.15 0.51
N PHE A 189 -14.17 -0.50 0.61
CA PHE A 189 -15.48 -1.07 0.23
C PHE A 189 -15.74 -0.99 -1.29
N ALA A 190 -14.82 -0.46 -2.08
CA ALA A 190 -14.95 -0.33 -3.54
C ALA A 190 -14.46 -1.56 -4.31
#